data_AF-A0A6L3XTB5-F1
#
_entry.id   AF-A0A6L3XTB5-F1
#
_cell.length_a   1.000
_cell.length_b   1.000
_cell.length_c   1.000
_cell.angle_alpha   90.00
_cell.angle_beta   90.00
_cell.angle_gamma   90.00
#
_symmetry.space_group_name_H-M   'P 1'
#
loop_
_entity.id
_entity.type
_entity.pdbx_description
1 polymer ?
#
loop_
_entity_poly.entity_id
_entity_poly.type
_entity_poly.pdbx_seq_one_letter_code
_entity_poly.pdbx_strand_id
1 'polypeptide(L)'
;MTKIRQLCLVSLMLTSGIASAANVRLQVEGLSGALEKNVRAQLSTIQSDEVTPDRRFRARVDDAIREGLKALGYYEPTIDFDLRPPPAKGRQVLIARVSPG
;
A
#
# COMPACT_ATOMS: atom_id res chain seq x y z
N MET A 1 29.76 -32.56 19.24
CA MET A 1 29.55 -31.66 18.08
C MET A 1 28.07 -31.33 17.78
N THR A 2 27.08 -31.95 18.44
CA THR A 2 25.63 -31.70 18.22
C THR A 2 25.08 -30.43 18.90
N LYS A 3 25.66 -30.01 20.04
CA LYS A 3 25.22 -28.81 20.80
C LYS A 3 25.40 -27.48 20.05
N ILE A 4 26.47 -27.35 19.25
CA ILE A 4 26.76 -26.13 18.46
C ILE A 4 25.73 -25.98 17.31
N ARG A 5 25.31 -27.10 16.72
CA ARG A 5 24.26 -27.12 15.69
C ARG A 5 22.89 -26.70 16.25
N GLN A 6 22.58 -27.12 17.48
CA GLN A 6 21.35 -26.73 18.16
C GLN A 6 21.35 -25.23 18.52
N LEU A 7 22.48 -24.68 18.96
CA LEU A 7 22.63 -23.24 19.22
C LEU A 7 22.43 -22.39 17.96
N CYS A 8 22.95 -22.84 16.80
CA CYS A 8 22.74 -22.14 15.53
C CYS A 8 21.27 -22.16 15.08
N LEU A 9 20.56 -23.28 15.27
CA LEU A 9 19.14 -23.38 14.91
C LEU A 9 18.25 -22.49 15.79
N VAL A 10 18.56 -22.39 17.09
CA VAL A 10 17.82 -21.51 18.01
C VAL A 10 18.09 -20.03 17.68
N SER A 11 19.33 -19.67 17.34
CA SER A 11 19.67 -18.31 16.90
C SER A 11 18.90 -17.86 15.65
N LEU A 12 18.60 -18.79 14.73
CA LEU A 12 17.90 -18.48 13.48
C LEU A 12 16.41 -18.20 13.69
N MET A 13 15.80 -18.73 14.77
CA MET A 13 14.39 -18.48 15.10
C MET A 13 14.15 -17.13 15.79
N LEU A 14 15.16 -16.54 16.46
CA LEU A 14 15.03 -15.24 17.13
C LEU A 14 15.06 -14.04 16.17
N THR A 15 15.48 -14.22 14.91
CA THR A 15 15.42 -13.20 13.86
C THR A 15 14.07 -13.11 13.15
N SER A 16 13.03 -13.75 13.69
CA SER A 16 11.64 -13.52 13.29
C SER A 16 11.24 -12.09 13.70
N GLY A 17 11.77 -11.12 12.94
CA GLY A 17 11.59 -9.70 13.17
C GLY A 17 10.11 -9.40 13.28
N ILE A 18 9.76 -8.69 14.35
CA ILE A 18 8.44 -8.12 14.56
C ILE A 18 8.19 -7.21 13.35
N ALA A 19 7.46 -7.72 12.36
CA ALA A 19 6.95 -6.93 11.25
C ALA A 19 5.93 -5.97 11.86
N SER A 20 6.40 -4.78 12.26
CA SER A 20 5.53 -3.74 12.78
C SER A 20 4.66 -3.25 11.63
N ALA A 21 3.43 -3.77 11.54
CA ALA A 21 2.42 -3.31 10.60
C ALA A 21 2.03 -1.87 10.95
N ALA A 22 2.74 -0.90 10.37
CA ALA A 22 2.30 0.48 10.35
C ALA A 22 1.15 0.58 9.35
N ASN A 23 -0.08 0.51 9.85
CA ASN A 23 -1.30 0.57 9.04
C ASN A 23 -1.38 1.95 8.35
N VAL A 24 -1.23 2.00 7.02
CA VAL A 24 -1.28 3.23 6.21
C VAL A 24 -2.69 3.42 5.68
N ARG A 25 -3.33 4.57 5.93
CA ARG A 25 -4.61 4.89 5.29
C ARG A 25 -4.37 5.35 3.84
N LEU A 26 -5.06 4.71 2.90
CA LEU A 26 -5.12 5.14 1.51
C LEU A 26 -6.27 6.13 1.33
N GLN A 27 -6.00 7.28 0.73
CA GLN A 27 -6.99 8.28 0.35
C GLN A 27 -6.88 8.54 -1.16
N VAL A 28 -8.01 8.55 -1.86
CA VAL A 28 -8.06 8.82 -3.31
C VAL A 28 -8.75 10.16 -3.52
N GLU A 29 -8.12 11.02 -4.33
CA GLU A 29 -8.64 12.33 -4.70
C GLU A 29 -8.69 12.47 -6.22
N GLY A 30 -9.62 13.26 -6.74
CA GLY A 30 -9.76 13.51 -8.19
C GLY A 30 -10.69 12.57 -8.95
N LEU A 31 -11.30 11.58 -8.27
CA LEU A 31 -12.33 10.71 -8.84
C LEU A 31 -13.69 11.01 -8.22
N SER A 32 -14.75 10.95 -9.03
CA SER A 32 -16.13 11.17 -8.57
C SER A 32 -17.06 10.04 -9.02
N GLY A 33 -18.02 9.68 -8.16
CA GLY A 33 -19.11 8.76 -8.51
C GLY A 33 -18.65 7.32 -8.72
N ALA A 34 -18.90 6.77 -9.91
CA ALA A 34 -18.59 5.36 -10.23
C ALA A 34 -17.07 5.09 -10.29
N LEU A 35 -16.27 6.07 -10.73
CA LEU A 35 -14.80 5.98 -10.78
C LEU A 35 -14.22 5.79 -9.39
N GLU A 36 -14.65 6.65 -8.45
CA GLU A 36 -14.22 6.59 -7.05
C GLU A 36 -14.61 5.26 -6.40
N LYS A 37 -15.83 4.78 -6.65
CA LYS A 37 -16.33 3.52 -6.08
C LYS A 37 -15.53 2.32 -6.58
N ASN A 38 -15.25 2.22 -7.88
CA ASN A 38 -14.47 1.11 -8.45
C ASN A 38 -13.03 1.12 -7.96
N VAL A 39 -12.38 2.29 -7.97
CA VAL A 39 -11.01 2.41 -7.47
C VAL A 39 -10.95 2.15 -5.97
N ARG A 40 -11.90 2.63 -5.17
CA ARG A 40 -11.97 2.32 -3.74
C ARG A 40 -12.16 0.83 -3.48
N ALA A 41 -13.00 0.15 -4.27
CA ALA A 41 -13.16 -1.29 -4.17
C ALA A 41 -11.83 -2.02 -4.47
N GLN A 42 -11.12 -1.61 -5.53
CA GLN A 42 -9.83 -2.20 -5.87
C GLN A 42 -8.74 -1.89 -4.83
N LEU A 43 -8.75 -0.71 -4.22
CA LEU A 43 -7.81 -0.36 -3.15
C LEU A 43 -8.13 -1.05 -1.82
N SER A 44 -9.40 -1.40 -1.58
CA SER A 44 -9.78 -2.15 -0.38
C SER A 44 -9.28 -3.61 -0.40
N THR A 45 -8.99 -4.16 -1.58
CA THR A 45 -8.35 -5.49 -1.70
C THR A 45 -6.84 -5.42 -1.45
N ILE A 46 -6.21 -4.27 -1.66
CA ILE A 46 -4.82 -4.01 -1.29
C ILE A 46 -4.79 -3.73 0.21
N GLN A 47 -4.34 -4.73 0.98
CA GLN A 47 -4.21 -4.58 2.42
C GLN A 47 -3.32 -3.37 2.76
N SER A 48 -3.89 -2.44 3.53
CA SER A 48 -3.21 -1.29 4.14
C SER A 48 -2.16 -1.67 5.19
N ASP A 49 -1.93 -2.97 5.35
CA ASP A 49 -1.06 -3.60 6.35
C ASP A 49 0.40 -3.71 5.90
N GLU A 50 0.72 -3.23 4.70
CA GLU A 50 2.09 -3.22 4.22
C GLU A 50 2.96 -2.15 4.88
N VAL A 51 3.98 -2.67 5.55
CA VAL A 51 4.85 -2.07 6.57
C VAL A 51 5.68 -0.87 6.08
N THR A 52 5.70 -0.56 4.79
CA THR A 52 6.58 0.48 4.24
C THR A 52 5.96 1.17 3.02
N PRO A 53 5.84 2.51 3.01
CA PRO A 53 5.40 3.27 1.84
C PRO A 53 6.50 3.31 0.76
N ASP A 54 6.92 2.13 0.30
CA ASP A 54 7.97 1.92 -0.68
C ASP A 54 7.46 2.03 -2.12
N ARG A 55 8.39 2.13 -3.07
CA ARG A 55 8.09 2.14 -4.52
C ARG A 55 7.22 0.95 -4.97
N ARG A 56 7.33 -0.21 -4.32
CA ARG A 56 6.52 -1.41 -4.62
C ARG A 56 5.05 -1.27 -4.22
N PHE A 57 4.78 -0.61 -3.09
CA PHE A 57 3.42 -0.31 -2.66
C PHE A 57 2.78 0.67 -3.62
N ARG A 58 3.52 1.73 -4.01
CA ARG A 58 3.07 2.70 -5.02
C ARG A 58 2.74 2.03 -6.35
N ALA A 59 3.60 1.14 -6.84
CA ALA A 59 3.36 0.41 -8.09
C ALA A 59 2.07 -0.42 -8.04
N ARG A 60 1.82 -1.16 -6.95
CA ARG A 60 0.57 -1.93 -6.80
C ARG A 60 -0.68 -1.05 -6.73
N VAL A 61 -0.57 0.08 -6.02
CA VAL A 61 -1.66 1.07 -5.94
C VAL A 61 -1.91 1.70 -7.32
N ASP A 62 -0.85 2.02 -8.07
CA ASP A 62 -0.93 2.52 -9.46
C ASP A 62 -1.63 1.51 -10.38
N ASP A 63 -1.20 0.26 -10.35
CA ASP A 63 -1.78 -0.83 -11.16
C ASP A 63 -3.27 -1.02 -10.84
N ALA A 64 -3.64 -1.00 -9.56
CA ALA A 64 -5.03 -1.10 -9.13
C ALA A 64 -5.88 0.09 -9.57
N ILE A 65 -5.37 1.31 -9.46
CA ILE A 65 -6.07 2.52 -9.91
C ILE A 65 -6.25 2.44 -11.43
N ARG A 66 -5.19 2.12 -12.18
CA ARG A 66 -5.23 2.01 -13.64
C ARG A 66 -6.22 0.95 -14.09
N GLU A 67 -6.26 -0.22 -13.46
CA GLU A 67 -7.19 -1.28 -13.82
C GLU A 67 -8.66 -0.87 -13.54
N GLY A 68 -8.90 -0.21 -12.41
CA GLY A 68 -10.23 0.30 -12.06
C GLY A 68 -10.73 1.41 -13.00
N LEU A 69 -9.82 2.22 -13.53
CA LEU A 69 -10.11 3.30 -14.47
C LEU A 69 -10.21 2.82 -15.92
N LYS A 70 -9.41 1.82 -16.30
CA LYS A 70 -9.47 1.15 -17.60
C LYS A 70 -10.83 0.52 -17.85
N ALA A 71 -11.43 -0.09 -16.82
CA ALA A 71 -12.79 -0.61 -16.87
C ALA A 71 -13.85 0.46 -17.22
N LEU A 72 -13.51 1.75 -17.05
CA LEU A 72 -14.38 2.90 -17.30
C LEU A 72 -13.93 3.71 -18.52
N GLY A 73 -12.95 3.22 -19.30
CA GLY A 73 -12.49 3.83 -20.55
C GLY A 73 -11.28 4.77 -20.41
N TYR A 74 -10.70 4.91 -19.22
CA TYR A 74 -9.56 5.79 -18.97
C TYR A 74 -8.24 4.99 -18.98
N TYR A 75 -7.48 5.10 -20.07
CA TYR A 75 -6.25 4.31 -20.29
C TYR A 75 -4.96 5.01 -19.85
N GLU A 76 -4.96 6.34 -19.85
CA GLU A 76 -3.79 7.18 -19.49
C GLU A 76 -4.10 8.12 -18.31
N PRO A 77 -4.53 7.60 -17.14
CA PRO A 77 -4.69 8.44 -15.97
C PRO A 77 -3.33 8.93 -15.46
N THR A 78 -3.25 10.20 -15.09
CA THR A 78 -2.10 10.75 -14.36
C THR A 78 -2.33 10.56 -12.87
N ILE A 79 -1.40 9.87 -12.19
CA ILE A 79 -1.55 9.50 -10.77
C ILE A 79 -0.38 10.10 -9.99
N ASP A 80 -0.69 11.03 -9.09
CA ASP A 80 0.26 11.68 -8.20
C ASP A 80 0.14 11.14 -6.77
N PHE A 81 1.24 10.64 -6.23
CA PHE A 81 1.28 10.12 -4.87
C PHE A 81 1.88 11.16 -3.91
N ASP A 82 1.10 11.55 -2.89
CA ASP A 82 1.55 12.40 -1.80
C ASP A 82 1.53 11.60 -0.48
N LEU A 83 2.70 11.47 0.14
CA LEU A 83 2.85 10.77 1.42
C LEU A 83 2.80 11.81 2.54
N ARG A 84 1.67 11.88 3.24
CA ARG A 84 1.53 12.76 4.40
C ARG A 84 2.12 12.08 5.63
N PRO A 85 3.03 12.76 6.37
CA PRO A 85 3.51 12.25 7.65
C PRO A 85 2.34 12.08 8.63
N PRO A 86 2.40 11.09 9.53
CA PRO A 86 1.31 10.84 10.46
C PRO A 86 1.17 12.03 11.42
N PRO A 87 -0.05 12.53 11.69
CA PRO A 87 -0.26 13.50 12.76
C PRO A 87 0.02 12.86 14.12
N ALA A 88 0.24 13.67 15.17
CA ALA A 88 0.69 13.24 16.50
C ALA A 88 -0.12 12.10 17.16
N LYS A 89 -1.34 11.81 16.69
CA LYS A 89 -2.13 10.63 17.02
C LYS A 89 -2.87 10.07 15.79
N GLY A 90 -2.13 9.61 14.78
CA GLY A 90 -2.75 9.09 13.57
C GLY A 90 -1.90 8.11 12.78
N ARG A 91 -2.55 7.47 11.81
CA ARG A 91 -1.91 6.60 10.81
C ARG A 91 -1.27 7.44 9.71
N GLN A 92 -0.21 6.92 9.09
CA GLN A 92 0.31 7.53 7.85
C GLN A 92 -0.79 7.53 6.80
N VAL A 93 -0.89 8.61 6.02
CA VAL A 93 -1.90 8.71 4.95
C VAL A 93 -1.15 8.82 3.62
N LEU A 94 -1.39 7.86 2.72
CA LEU A 94 -0.97 7.96 1.33
C LEU A 94 -2.15 8.51 0.53
N ILE A 95 -1.98 9.72 0.00
CA ILE A 95 -2.96 10.37 -0.87
C ILE A 95 -2.57 10.06 -2.31
N ALA A 96 -3.45 9.41 -3.06
CA ALA A 96 -3.33 9.21 -4.50
C ALA A 96 -4.28 10.18 -5.20
N ARG A 97 -3.71 11.23 -5.81
CA ARG A 97 -4.43 12.17 -6.66
C ARG A 97 -4.46 11.62 -8.07
N VAL A 98 -5.66 11.40 -8.60
CA VAL A 98 -5.87 10.79 -9.91
C VAL A 98 -6.54 11.80 -10.83
N SER A 99 -5.92 12.07 -11.96
CA SER A 99 -6.47 12.87 -13.03
C SER A 99 -6.76 11.96 -14.22
N PRO A 100 -8.03 11.61 -14.49
CA PRO A 100 -8.39 10.70 -15.58
C PRO A 100 -8.20 11.28 -16.99
N GLY A 101 -8.03 12.60 -17.12
CA GLY A 101 -7.95 13.30 -18.41
C GLY A 101 -9.27 13.92 -18.84
#